data_AF-A0A0C3EAX3-F1
#
_entry.id   AF-A0A0C3EAX3-F1
#
_cell.length_a   1.000
_cell.length_b   1.000
_cell.length_c   1.000
_cell.angle_alpha   90.00
_cell.angle_beta   90.00
_cell.angle_gamma   90.00
#
_symmetry.space_group_name_H-M   'P 1'
#
loop_
_entity.id
_entity.type
_entity.pdbx_description
1 polymer ?
#
loop_
_entity_poly.entity_id
_entity_poly.type
_entity_poly.pdbx_seq_one_letter_code
_entity_poly.pdbx_strand_id
1 'polypeptide(L)'
;MICENGVLPIMPLTKMFSVITASSNKITVTRLQLPVTLAYAFTDYRSQAQTINHCIVDLATPPTGKLTPFNAYVALSRSHSRHSIRLLRDFDERLFTHHPSEHLRMEDEQINKLDHRMKKKWEEHATGHV
;
A
#
# COMPACT_ATOMS: atom_id res chain seq x y z
N MET A 1 -18.60 4.34 -28.72
CA MET A 1 -17.17 4.46 -29.07
C MET A 1 -16.71 3.06 -29.44
N ILE A 2 -16.69 2.74 -30.74
CA ILE A 2 -16.33 1.41 -31.24
C ILE A 2 -14.83 1.48 -31.53
N CYS A 3 -14.04 0.70 -30.80
CA CYS A 3 -12.59 0.67 -30.97
C CYS A 3 -12.25 -0.37 -32.04
N GLU A 4 -11.86 0.07 -33.24
CA GLU A 4 -11.27 -0.83 -34.23
C GLU A 4 -9.95 -1.38 -33.65
N ASN A 5 -9.77 -2.70 -33.71
CA ASN A 5 -8.51 -3.40 -33.41
C ASN A 5 -8.02 -3.38 -31.94
N GLY A 6 -8.91 -3.29 -30.95
CA GLY A 6 -8.52 -3.43 -29.54
C GLY A 6 -7.66 -2.29 -28.99
N VAL A 7 -7.60 -1.16 -29.71
CA VAL A 7 -6.91 0.05 -29.25
C VAL A 7 -7.85 0.83 -28.32
N LEU A 8 -7.48 0.95 -27.05
CA LEU A 8 -8.18 1.80 -26.09
C LEU A 8 -7.57 3.22 -26.12
N PRO A 9 -8.30 4.24 -26.60
CA PRO A 9 -7.78 5.59 -26.66
C PRO A 9 -7.61 6.15 -25.24
N ILE A 10 -6.41 6.66 -24.94
CA ILE A 10 -6.18 7.43 -23.72
C ILE A 10 -6.76 8.83 -23.94
N MET A 11 -7.89 9.11 -23.28
CA MET A 11 -8.57 10.39 -23.39
C MET A 11 -8.29 11.28 -22.17
N PRO A 12 -8.20 12.61 -22.34
CA PRO A 12 -8.10 13.54 -21.22
C PRO A 12 -9.28 13.37 -20.25
N LEU A 13 -8.99 13.37 -18.95
CA LEU A 13 -9.98 13.32 -17.89
C LEU A 13 -10.03 14.65 -17.15
N THR A 14 -11.26 15.12 -16.90
CA THR A 14 -11.51 16.25 -15.99
C THR A 14 -11.72 15.71 -14.58
N LYS A 15 -10.95 16.21 -13.61
CA LYS A 15 -11.10 15.92 -12.19
C LYS A 15 -11.15 17.21 -11.38
N MET A 16 -12.00 17.23 -10.37
CA MET A 16 -12.12 18.33 -9.42
C MET A 16 -11.54 17.90 -8.07
N PHE A 17 -10.82 18.81 -7.41
CA PHE A 17 -10.31 18.58 -6.06
C PHE A 17 -10.37 19.88 -5.25
N SER A 18 -10.72 19.75 -3.97
CA SER A 18 -10.71 20.89 -3.04
C SER A 18 -9.38 20.95 -2.31
N VAL A 19 -8.80 22.15 -2.25
CA VAL A 19 -7.56 22.44 -1.53
C VAL A 19 -7.85 23.52 -0.49
N ILE A 20 -7.29 23.36 0.71
CA ILE A 20 -7.31 24.40 1.74
C ILE A 20 -6.06 25.25 1.55
N THR A 21 -6.22 26.55 1.35
CA THR A 21 -5.10 27.48 1.21
C THR A 21 -4.46 27.81 2.55
N ALA A 22 -3.28 28.42 2.52
CA ALA A 22 -2.63 28.95 3.74
C ALA A 22 -3.48 29.99 4.49
N SER A 23 -4.42 30.65 3.80
CA SER A 23 -5.41 31.56 4.39
C SER A 23 -6.67 30.85 4.94
N SER A 24 -6.64 29.52 5.08
CA SER A 24 -7.75 28.68 5.53
C SER A 24 -9.01 28.73 4.65
N ASN A 25 -8.90 29.24 3.43
CA ASN A 25 -10.00 29.25 2.47
C ASN A 25 -10.04 27.93 1.69
N LYS A 26 -11.23 27.37 1.52
CA LYS A 26 -11.44 26.17 0.69
C LYS A 26 -11.67 26.59 -0.75
N ILE A 27 -10.75 26.23 -1.64
CA ILE A 27 -10.87 26.48 -3.08
C ILE A 27 -11.03 25.14 -3.78
N THR A 28 -11.93 25.09 -4.76
CA THR A 28 -12.09 23.92 -5.64
C THR A 28 -11.40 24.19 -6.97
N VAL A 29 -10.49 23.30 -7.36
CA VAL A 29 -9.71 23.37 -8.60
C VAL A 29 -10.15 22.26 -9.53
N THR A 30 -10.28 22.59 -10.81
CA THR A 30 -10.56 21.64 -11.89
C THR A 30 -9.30 21.42 -12.71
N ARG A 31 -8.96 20.16 -12.98
CA ARG A 31 -7.82 19.76 -13.81
C ARG A 31 -8.30 18.88 -14.96
N LEU A 32 -7.92 19.25 -16.19
CA LEU A 32 -8.03 18.43 -17.39
C LEU A 32 -6.64 17.89 -17.73
N GLN A 33 -6.47 16.57 -17.73
CA GLN A 33 -5.17 15.95 -18.03
C GLN A 33 -5.33 14.52 -18.55
N LEU A 34 -4.37 14.03 -19.34
CA LEU A 34 -4.30 12.61 -19.69
C LEU A 34 -4.05 11.77 -18.42
N PRO A 35 -4.74 10.64 -18.22
CA PRO A 35 -4.60 9.80 -17.02
C PRO A 35 -3.33 8.94 -17.06
N VAL A 36 -2.18 9.58 -17.25
CA VAL A 36 -0.87 8.93 -17.38
C VAL A 36 0.10 9.65 -16.43
N THR A 37 0.91 8.86 -15.74
CA THR A 37 1.99 9.35 -14.88
C THR A 37 3.25 8.57 -15.18
N LEU A 38 4.41 9.22 -15.09
CA LEU A 38 5.69 8.52 -15.11
C LEU A 38 5.72 7.53 -13.93
N ALA A 39 6.21 6.31 -14.19
CA ALA A 39 6.16 5.20 -13.22
C ALA A 39 7.54 4.60 -12.92
N TYR A 40 8.63 5.29 -13.27
CA TYR A 40 9.99 4.84 -12.93
C TYR A 40 10.29 4.92 -11.43
N ALA A 41 9.66 5.89 -10.74
CA ALA A 41 9.68 6.01 -9.30
C ALA A 41 8.27 6.40 -8.83
N PHE A 42 7.79 5.75 -7.78
CA PHE A 42 6.50 6.02 -7.20
C PHE A 42 6.54 5.77 -5.70
N THR A 43 5.59 6.37 -4.99
CA THR A 43 5.50 6.25 -3.54
C THR A 43 5.01 4.86 -3.13
N ASP A 44 5.29 4.47 -1.90
CA ASP A 44 4.75 3.28 -1.26
C ASP A 44 3.21 3.22 -1.36
N TYR A 45 2.53 4.36 -1.19
CA TYR A 45 1.08 4.46 -1.36
C TYR A 45 0.62 4.10 -2.79
N ARG A 46 1.34 4.57 -3.82
CA ARG A 46 1.03 4.24 -5.22
C ARG A 46 1.40 2.81 -5.58
N SER A 47 2.40 2.24 -4.90
CA SER A 47 2.78 0.83 -5.04
C SER A 47 1.81 -0.14 -4.39
N GLN A 48 0.87 0.35 -3.57
CA GLN A 48 0.05 -0.52 -2.74
C GLN A 48 -0.75 -1.51 -3.58
N ALA A 49 -0.74 -2.78 -3.16
CA ALA A 49 -1.38 -3.90 -3.85
C ALA A 49 -0.81 -4.21 -5.26
N GLN A 50 0.40 -3.74 -5.56
CA GLN A 50 1.12 -4.11 -6.78
C GLN A 50 2.28 -5.05 -6.46
N THR A 51 2.43 -6.09 -7.25
CA THR A 51 3.66 -6.87 -7.29
C THR A 51 4.62 -6.24 -8.29
N ILE A 52 5.86 -5.98 -7.85
CA ILE A 52 6.93 -5.44 -8.68
C ILE A 52 8.03 -6.49 -8.80
N ASN A 53 8.25 -6.98 -10.02
CA ASN A 53 9.19 -8.07 -10.29
C ASN A 53 10.62 -7.75 -9.88
N HIS A 54 11.07 -6.51 -10.10
CA HIS A 54 12.38 -6.01 -9.66
C HIS A 54 12.24 -4.58 -9.17
N CYS A 55 12.63 -4.30 -7.93
CA CYS A 55 12.52 -2.95 -7.37
C CYS A 55 13.75 -2.55 -6.55
N ILE A 56 13.98 -1.24 -6.52
CA ILE A 56 14.88 -0.58 -5.59
C ILE A 56 14.00 0.20 -4.63
N VAL A 57 14.15 -0.04 -3.34
CA VAL A 57 13.37 0.62 -2.28
C VAL A 57 14.26 1.62 -1.56
N ASP A 58 13.74 2.85 -1.44
CA ASP A 58 14.36 3.91 -0.66
C ASP A 58 13.59 4.09 0.65
N LEU A 59 14.27 3.84 1.77
CA LEU A 59 13.71 3.95 3.13
C LEU A 59 14.34 5.11 3.91
N ALA A 60 14.89 6.11 3.24
CA ALA A 60 15.35 7.30 3.94
C ALA A 60 14.18 8.11 4.51
N THR A 61 14.44 8.72 5.66
CA THR A 61 13.49 9.66 6.27
C THR A 61 13.25 10.84 5.33
N PRO A 62 11.99 11.12 4.97
CA PRO A 62 11.67 12.24 4.09
C PRO A 62 12.00 13.59 4.76
N PRO A 63 12.28 14.66 3.97
CA PRO A 63 12.56 15.99 4.52
C PRO A 63 11.42 16.55 5.36
N THR A 64 10.19 16.14 5.06
CA THR A 64 8.97 16.49 5.79
C THR A 64 8.13 15.24 6.03
N GLY A 65 7.50 15.16 7.20
CA GLY A 65 6.76 13.98 7.63
C GLY A 65 7.63 12.95 8.35
N LYS A 66 7.12 11.72 8.45
CA LYS A 66 7.82 10.59 9.09
C LYS A 66 7.60 9.33 8.27
N LEU A 67 8.66 8.53 8.15
CA LEU A 67 8.56 7.18 7.65
C LEU A 67 8.12 6.27 8.80
N THR A 68 7.03 5.52 8.63
CA THR A 68 6.51 4.59 9.64
C THR A 68 6.89 3.14 9.28
N PRO A 69 6.86 2.19 10.25
CA PRO A 69 7.03 0.77 9.93
C PRO A 69 6.04 0.25 8.87
N PHE A 70 4.83 0.82 8.80
CA PHE A 70 3.84 0.47 7.76
C PHE A 70 4.31 0.84 6.36
N ASN A 71 4.89 2.04 6.19
CA ASN A 71 5.39 2.46 4.89
C ASN A 71 6.53 1.54 4.43
N ALA A 72 7.43 1.21 5.36
CA ALA A 72 8.53 0.29 5.09
C ALA A 72 8.01 -1.11 4.72
N TYR A 73 7.06 -1.65 5.46
CA TYR A 73 6.41 -2.93 5.14
C TYR A 73 5.74 -2.91 3.77
N VAL A 74 4.95 -1.86 3.47
CA VAL A 74 4.26 -1.71 2.18
C VAL A 74 5.26 -1.71 1.04
N ALA A 75 6.37 -0.98 1.16
CA ALA A 75 7.37 -0.89 0.11
C ALA A 75 8.16 -2.21 -0.09
N LEU A 76 8.56 -2.87 1.00
CA LEU A 76 9.31 -4.13 0.93
C LEU A 76 8.46 -5.31 0.43
N SER A 77 7.20 -5.35 0.82
CA SER A 77 6.25 -6.41 0.43
C SER A 77 5.77 -6.31 -1.03
N ARG A 78 6.33 -5.41 -1.84
CA ARG A 78 6.05 -5.35 -3.29
C ARG A 78 6.88 -6.33 -4.10
N SER A 79 8.00 -6.80 -3.56
CA SER A 79 8.85 -7.78 -4.24
C SER A 79 8.64 -9.18 -3.67
N HIS A 80 8.79 -10.19 -4.53
CA HIS A 80 8.63 -11.59 -4.13
C HIS A 80 9.85 -12.20 -3.43
N SER A 81 11.05 -11.68 -3.68
CA SER A 81 12.28 -12.33 -3.21
C SER A 81 13.39 -11.32 -2.88
N ARG A 82 14.39 -11.80 -2.14
CA ARG A 82 15.62 -11.05 -1.86
C ARG A 82 16.43 -10.75 -3.11
N HIS A 83 16.37 -11.60 -4.14
CA HIS A 83 17.11 -11.40 -5.39
C HIS A 83 16.51 -10.28 -6.24
N SER A 84 15.20 -10.03 -6.10
CA SER A 84 14.42 -9.04 -6.84
C SER A 84 14.29 -7.68 -6.16
N ILE A 85 14.82 -7.52 -4.94
CA ILE A 85 14.75 -6.26 -4.19
C ILE A 85 16.14 -5.76 -3.81
N ARG A 86 16.35 -4.45 -3.90
CA ARG A 86 17.54 -3.77 -3.39
C ARG A 86 17.14 -2.58 -2.54
N LEU A 87 17.92 -2.29 -1.51
CA LEU A 87 17.79 -1.04 -0.77
C LEU A 87 18.71 -0.01 -1.42
N LEU A 88 18.22 1.21 -1.63
CA LEU A 88 19.01 2.28 -2.24
C LEU A 88 20.12 2.77 -1.30
N ARG A 89 19.86 2.76 0.00
CA ARG A 89 20.71 3.27 1.08
C ARG A 89 20.28 2.70 2.43
N ASP A 90 21.09 2.97 3.46
CA ASP A 90 20.78 2.60 4.84
C ASP A 90 19.49 3.27 5.36
N PHE A 91 18.93 2.68 6.41
CA PHE A 91 17.66 3.06 7.01
C PHE A 91 17.73 3.00 8.54
N ASP A 92 16.77 3.62 9.22
CA ASP A 92 16.66 3.54 10.68
C ASP A 92 16.12 2.16 11.11
N GLU A 93 16.90 1.41 11.88
CA GLU A 93 16.53 0.08 12.40
C GLU A 93 15.24 0.10 13.24
N ARG A 94 14.86 1.26 13.78
CA ARG A 94 13.59 1.44 14.51
C ARG A 94 12.37 1.11 13.66
N LEU A 95 12.49 1.20 12.33
CA LEU A 95 11.43 0.85 11.38
C LEU A 95 11.00 -0.62 11.46
N PHE A 96 11.87 -1.52 11.93
CA PHE A 96 11.58 -2.96 11.98
C PHE A 96 11.62 -3.55 13.38
N THR A 97 12.02 -2.75 14.38
CA THR A 97 12.11 -3.19 15.78
C THR A 97 10.95 -2.70 16.63
N HIS A 98 10.16 -1.74 16.14
CA HIS A 98 9.00 -1.20 16.86
C HIS A 98 7.70 -1.63 16.18
N HIS A 99 6.78 -2.19 16.97
CA HIS A 99 5.44 -2.48 16.47
C HIS A 99 4.73 -1.17 16.12
N PRO A 100 4.11 -1.05 14.94
CA PRO A 100 3.61 0.24 14.49
C PRO A 100 2.34 0.73 15.22
N SER A 101 1.62 -0.17 15.89
CA SER A 101 0.41 0.18 16.65
C SER A 101 0.04 -0.89 17.68
N GLU A 102 -0.12 -0.50 18.94
CA GLU A 102 -0.61 -1.40 19.99
C GLU A 102 -2.03 -1.90 19.70
N HIS A 103 -2.88 -1.07 19.08
CA HIS A 103 -4.23 -1.48 18.69
C HIS A 103 -4.19 -2.64 17.70
N LEU A 104 -3.31 -2.59 16.71
CA LEU A 104 -3.19 -3.68 15.73
C LEU A 104 -2.58 -4.94 16.34
N ARG A 105 -1.67 -4.78 17.32
CA ARG A 105 -1.12 -5.92 18.08
C ARG A 105 -2.23 -6.67 18.83
N MET A 106 -3.10 -5.93 19.52
CA MET A 106 -4.24 -6.52 20.23
C MET A 106 -5.24 -7.18 19.27
N GLU A 107 -5.49 -6.56 18.12
CA GLU A 107 -6.38 -7.12 17.09
C GLU A 107 -5.82 -8.43 16.50
N ASP A 108 -4.52 -8.49 16.20
CA ASP A 108 -3.87 -9.72 15.73
C ASP A 108 -4.00 -10.85 16.76
N GLU A 109 -3.83 -10.56 18.06
CA GLU A 109 -4.10 -11.54 19.12
C GLU A 109 -5.55 -12.00 19.15
N GLN A 110 -6.51 -11.08 18.97
CA GLN A 110 -7.93 -11.40 18.93
C GLN A 110 -8.28 -12.28 17.73
N ILE A 111 -7.77 -11.95 16.55
CA ILE A 111 -7.97 -12.73 15.31
C ILE A 111 -7.39 -14.13 15.49
N ASN A 112 -6.19 -14.26 16.06
CA ASN A 112 -5.60 -15.56 16.36
C ASN A 112 -6.48 -16.39 17.31
N LYS A 113 -7.01 -15.79 18.39
CA LYS A 113 -7.94 -16.48 19.30
C LYS A 113 -9.23 -16.91 18.60
N LEU A 114 -9.74 -16.12 17.66
CA LEU A 114 -10.90 -16.46 16.85
C LEU A 114 -10.60 -17.65 15.92
N ASP A 115 -9.46 -17.63 15.23
CA ASP A 115 -9.03 -18.70 14.32
C ASP A 115 -8.93 -20.05 15.04
N HIS A 116 -8.26 -20.10 16.20
CA HIS A 116 -8.16 -21.32 17.02
C HIS A 116 -9.53 -21.87 17.44
N ARG A 117 -10.46 -20.98 17.83
CA ARG A 117 -11.82 -21.39 18.21
C ARG A 117 -12.60 -21.94 17.02
N MET A 118 -12.47 -21.31 15.84
CA MET A 118 -13.16 -21.77 14.63
C MET A 118 -12.61 -23.10 14.15
N LYS A 119 -11.29 -23.28 14.17
CA LYS A 119 -10.64 -24.55 13.83
C LYS A 119 -11.12 -25.70 14.70
N LYS A 120 -11.18 -25.51 16.03
CA LYS A 120 -11.68 -26.52 16.96
C LYS A 120 -13.13 -26.92 16.68
N LYS A 121 -14.02 -25.94 16.47
CA LYS A 121 -15.43 -26.19 16.12
C LYS A 121 -15.57 -26.96 14.81
N TRP A 122 -14.75 -26.64 13.82
CA TRP A 122 -14.74 -27.32 12.54
C TRP A 122 -14.32 -28.78 12.67
N GLU A 123 -13.27 -29.06 13.43
CA GLU A 123 -12.78 -30.41 13.70
C GLU A 123 -13.85 -31.26 14.42
N GLU A 124 -14.49 -30.71 15.46
CA GLU A 124 -15.58 -31.37 16.19
C GLU A 124 -16.75 -31.73 15.27
N HIS A 125 -17.16 -30.82 14.39
CA HIS A 125 -18.23 -31.05 13.41
C HIS A 125 -17.84 -32.08 12.33
N ALA A 126 -16.57 -32.08 11.89
CA ALA A 126 -16.05 -33.05 10.93
C ALA A 126 -15.96 -34.47 11.51
N THR A 127 -15.65 -34.61 12.80
CA THR A 127 -15.66 -35.91 13.51
C THR A 127 -17.05 -36.42 13.88
N GLY A 128 -18.08 -35.56 13.87
CA GLY A 128 -19.47 -35.93 14.20
C GLY A 128 -20.30 -36.50 13.05
N HIS A 129 -19.70 -36.75 11.88
CA HIS A 129 -20.35 -37.32 10.69
C HIS A 129 -19.95 -38.80 10.44
N VAL A 130 -19.73 -39.58 11.49
CA VAL A 130 -19.64 -41.06 11.45
C VAL A 130 -20.86 -41.66 12.13
#